data_AF-A0A979G571-F1
#
_entry.id   AF-A0A979G571-F1
#
_cell.length_a   1.000
_cell.length_b   1.000
_cell.length_c   1.000
_cell.angle_alpha   90.00
_cell.angle_beta   90.00
_cell.angle_gamma   90.00
#
_symmetry.space_group_name_H-M   'P 1'
#
loop_
_entity.id
_entity.type
_entity.pdbx_description
1 polymer ?
#
loop_
_entity_poly.entity_id
_entity_poly.type
_entity_poly.pdbx_seq_one_letter_code
_entity_poly.pdbx_strand_id
1 'polypeptide(L)' 'MPKFIWVGEISDKSDLKQKLAHGLFILDATEPNIESYKALIFGGYKELFCYPDSQSRELVKNNLSLGKFNIYTRNLNGF' A
#
# COMPACT_ATOMS: atom_id res chain seq x y z
N MET A 1 14.65 -8.39 -15.49
CA MET A 1 13.85 -9.23 -14.58
C MET A 1 12.42 -8.72 -14.57
N PRO A 2 11.40 -9.60 -14.49
CA PRO A 2 10.03 -9.17 -14.24
C PRO A 2 9.98 -8.39 -12.92
N LYS A 3 9.27 -7.26 -12.91
CA LYS A 3 9.03 -6.49 -11.68
C LYS A 3 7.78 -7.02 -11.01
N PHE A 4 7.85 -7.26 -9.70
CA PHE A 4 6.72 -7.70 -8.90
C PHE A 4 6.36 -6.61 -7.90
N ILE A 5 5.07 -6.35 -7.77
CA ILE A 5 4.54 -5.46 -6.74
C ILE A 5 3.55 -6.24 -5.88
N TRP A 6 3.55 -5.97 -4.59
CA TRP A 6 2.49 -6.39 -3.70
C TRP A 6 1.59 -5.21 -3.39
N VAL A 7 0.29 -5.43 -3.51
CA VAL A 7 -0.73 -4.44 -3.19
C VAL A 7 -1.58 -5.01 -2.06
N GLY A 8 -1.58 -4.33 -0.91
CA GLY A 8 -2.36 -4.69 0.26
C GLY A 8 -3.40 -3.62 0.56
N GLU A 9 -4.66 -4.01 0.66
CA GLU A 9 -5.76 -3.12 1.05
C GLU A 9 -6.09 -3.33 2.53
N ILE A 10 -6.30 -2.25 3.28
CA ILE A 10 -6.59 -2.27 4.71
C ILE A 10 -8.04 -1.89 4.95
N SER A 11 -8.72 -2.69 5.77
CA SER A 11 -10.11 -2.47 6.17
C SER A 11 -10.32 -2.84 7.63
N ASP A 12 -11.34 -2.22 8.23
CA ASP A 12 -11.92 -2.66 9.49
C ASP A 12 -12.92 -3.79 9.24
N LYS A 13 -13.21 -4.58 10.28
CA LYS A 13 -14.12 -5.74 10.20
C LYS A 13 -15.53 -5.38 9.73
N SER A 14 -16.02 -4.19 10.05
CA SER A 14 -17.34 -3.68 9.64
C SER A 14 -17.40 -3.36 8.15
N ASP A 15 -16.36 -2.71 7.62
CA ASP A 15 -16.24 -2.29 6.23
C ASP A 15 -15.89 -3.47 5.30
N LEU A 16 -15.15 -4.46 5.80
CA LEU A 16 -14.75 -5.63 5.03
C LEU A 16 -15.95 -6.44 4.55
N LYS A 17 -17.02 -6.53 5.36
CA LYS A 17 -18.29 -7.16 4.97
C LYS A 17 -18.96 -6.47 3.79
N GLN A 18 -18.71 -5.18 3.61
CA GLN A 18 -19.20 -4.36 2.51
C GLN A 18 -18.21 -4.28 1.35
N LYS A 19 -17.09 -5.02 1.43
CA LYS A 19 -15.97 -4.96 0.48
C LYS A 19 -15.40 -3.55 0.34
N LEU A 20 -15.32 -2.81 1.44
CA LEU A 20 -14.71 -1.48 1.50
C LEU A 20 -13.36 -1.55 2.20
N ALA A 21 -12.42 -0.73 1.76
CA ALA A 21 -11.13 -0.49 2.40
C ALA A 21 -10.90 1.01 2.57
N HIS A 22 -10.00 1.36 3.48
CA HIS A 22 -9.63 2.75 3.81
C HIS A 22 -8.11 2.89 4.05
N GLY A 23 -7.36 1.93 3.54
CA GLY A 23 -5.90 2.02 3.46
C GLY A 23 -5.37 1.16 2.33
N LEU A 24 -4.20 1.53 1.83
CA LEU A 24 -3.54 0.90 0.70
C LEU A 24 -2.03 0.92 0.95
N PHE A 25 -1.39 -0.23 0.77
CA PHE A 25 0.06 -0.37 0.78
C PHE A 25 0.51 -0.96 -0.54
N ILE A 26 1.54 -0.37 -1.13
CA ILE A 26 2.19 -0.84 -2.34
C ILE A 26 3.65 -1.08 -2.00
N LEU A 27 4.11 -2.31 -2.20
CA LEU A 27 5.47 -2.73 -1.94
C LEU A 27 6.13 -3.20 -3.23
N ASP A 28 7.40 -2.85 -3.43
CA ASP A 28 8.28 -3.51 -4.38
C ASP A 28 8.64 -4.90 -3.82
N ALA A 29 8.22 -5.94 -4.54
CA ALA A 29 8.47 -7.34 -4.20
C ALA A 29 9.41 -7.99 -5.23
N THR A 30 10.11 -7.19 -6.04
CA THR A 30 11.00 -7.68 -7.10
C THR A 30 12.24 -8.36 -6.52
N GLU A 31 12.80 -7.81 -5.44
CA GLU A 31 13.98 -8.35 -4.78
C GLU A 31 13.81 -8.32 -3.26
N PRO A 32 14.34 -9.32 -2.52
CA PRO A 32 14.36 -9.28 -1.07
C PRO A 32 15.28 -8.15 -0.59
N ASN A 33 14.69 -7.01 -0.25
CA ASN A 33 15.42 -5.86 0.27
C ASN A 33 15.33 -5.82 1.80
N ILE A 34 16.46 -6.05 2.47
CA ILE A 34 16.57 -6.06 3.94
C ILE A 34 16.88 -4.65 4.48
N GLU A 35 17.21 -3.69 3.60
CA GLU A 35 17.43 -2.30 4.01
C GLU A 35 16.10 -1.61 4.33
N SER A 36 16.10 -0.83 5.41
CA SER A 36 14.89 -0.21 5.98
C SER A 36 14.08 0.56 4.93
N TYR A 37 12.79 0.24 4.82
CA TYR A 37 11.74 0.94 4.06
C TYR A 37 11.90 1.05 2.53
N LYS A 38 13.00 0.60 1.92
CA LYS A 38 13.18 0.68 0.46
C LYS A 38 12.13 -0.10 -0.34
N ALA A 39 11.60 -1.17 0.24
CA ALA A 39 10.53 -1.94 -0.39
C ALA A 39 9.19 -1.19 -0.39
N LEU A 40 8.99 -0.18 0.45
CA LEU A 40 7.74 0.58 0.48
C LEU A 40 7.68 1.55 -0.72
N ILE A 41 6.70 1.42 -1.59
CA ILE A 41 6.43 2.41 -2.65
C ILE A 41 5.43 3.44 -2.14
N PHE A 42 4.37 2.97 -1.47
CA PHE A 42 3.28 3.78 -0.97
C PHE A 42 2.68 3.12 0.27
N GLY A 43 2.39 3.91 1.31
CA GLY A 43 1.59 3.50 2.45
C GLY A 43 0.54 4.55 2.75
N GLY A 44 -0.72 4.15 2.84
CA GLY A 44 -1.83 5.04 3.09
C GLY A 44 -2.81 4.40 4.05
N TYR A 45 -3.15 5.07 5.14
CA TYR A 45 -4.15 4.60 6.09
C TYR A 45 -4.79 5.78 6.81
N LYS A 46 -6.13 5.89 6.70
CA LYS A 46 -6.91 7.02 7.23
C LYS A 46 -6.41 8.36 6.69
N GLU A 47 -5.85 9.20 7.55
CA GLU A 47 -5.34 10.54 7.19
C GLU A 47 -3.83 10.53 6.94
N LEU A 48 -3.17 9.39 7.11
CA LEU A 48 -1.73 9.27 6.95
C LEU A 48 -1.38 8.72 5.57
N PHE A 49 -0.50 9.43 4.88
CA PHE A 49 0.20 8.97 3.69
C PHE A 49 1.71 8.95 3.97
N CYS A 50 2.40 7.89 3.57
CA CYS A 50 3.84 7.77 3.72
C CYS A 50 4.52 7.09 2.52
N TYR A 51 5.79 7.45 2.33
CA TYR A 51 6.68 6.89 1.31
C TYR A 51 8.13 7.09 1.75
N PRO A 52 9.08 6.24 1.33
CA PRO A 52 10.48 6.46 1.63
C PRO A 52 11.02 7.59 0.75
N ASP A 53 11.75 8.53 1.35
CA ASP A 53 12.53 9.49 0.59
C ASP A 53 13.88 8.86 0.18
N SER A 54 14.13 8.87 -1.12
CA SER A 54 15.33 8.32 -1.73
C SER A 54 16.64 9.00 -1.30
N GLN A 55 16.58 10.26 -0.84
CA GLN A 55 17.76 11.03 -0.45
C GLN A 55 18.08 10.89 1.03
N SER A 56 17.11 11.15 1.91
CA SER A 56 17.28 11.08 3.37
C SER A 56 17.25 9.66 3.93
N ARG A 57 16.72 8.68 3.18
CA ARG A 57 16.42 7.32 3.68
C ARG A 57 15.42 7.30 4.83
N GLU A 58 14.67 8.37 5.01
CA GLU A 58 13.62 8.48 6.02
C GLU A 58 12.24 8.19 5.42
N LEU A 59 11.29 7.83 6.29
CA LEU A 59 9.90 7.70 5.92
C LEU A 59 9.23 9.08 5.97
N VAL A 60 8.93 9.64 4.82
CA VAL A 60 8.15 10.88 4.73
C VAL A 60 6.70 10.57 5.09
N LYS A 61 6.08 11.45 5.89
CA LYS A 61 4.69 11.36 6.30
C LYS A 61 3.97 12.65 5.94
N ASN A 62 2.82 12.53 5.31
CA ASN A 62 1.96 13.63 4.94
C ASN A 62 0.53 13.33 5.37
N ASN A 63 -0.27 14.39 5.47
CA ASN A 63 -1.70 14.25 5.68
C ASN A 63 -2.41 14.17 4.34
N LEU A 64 -2.98 13.01 4.04
CA LEU A 64 -3.83 12.79 2.88
C LEU A 64 -4.99 11.90 3.30
N SER A 65 -6.21 12.43 3.23
CA SER A 65 -7.41 11.66 3.59
C SER A 65 -7.70 10.64 2.50
N LEU A 66 -7.49 9.36 2.81
CA LEU A 66 -7.99 8.26 1.99
C LEU A 66 -9.42 7.99 2.41
N GLY A 67 -10.36 8.41 1.57
CA GLY A 67 -11.75 8.00 1.68
C GLY A 67 -11.89 6.48 1.53
N LYS A 68 -13.08 5.95 1.87
CA LYS A 68 -13.38 4.54 1.64
C LYS A 68 -13.41 4.25 0.14
N PHE A 69 -12.86 3.13 -0.26
CA PHE A 69 -12.87 2.64 -1.63
C PHE A 69 -13.26 1.16 -1.68
N ASN A 70 -13.68 0.68 -2.85
CA ASN A 70 -14.04 -0.73 -3.04
C ASN A 70 -12.79 -1.60 -3.13
N ILE A 71 -12.74 -2.67 -2.32
CA ILE A 71 -11.69 -3.68 -2.34
C ILE A 71 -11.62 -4.32 -3.72
N TYR A 72 -10.41 -4.40 -4.26
CA TYR A 72 -10.16 -5.03 -5.54
C TYR A 72 -10.18 -6.55 -5.42
N THR A 73 -11.20 -7.19 -6.01
CA THR A 73 -11.45 -8.65 -5.88
C THR A 73 -11.04 -9.47 -7.10
N ARG A 74 -10.44 -8.85 -8.12
CA ARG A 74 -10.05 -9.49 -9.40
C ARG A 74 -8.54 -9.45 -9.66
N ASN A 75 -7.72 -9.65 -8.62
CA ASN A 75 -6.26 -9.67 -8.75
C ASN A 75 -5.69 -10.98 -9.34
N LEU A 76 -6.51 -12.03 -9.51
CA LEU A 76 -6.09 -13.35 -10.02
C LEU A 76 -6.92 -13.88 -11.19
N ASN A 77 -7.96 -13.15 -11.62
CA ASN A 77 -8.63 -13.47 -12.88
C ASN A 77 -7.71 -12.97 -13.99
N GLY A 78 -6.88 -13.88 -14.51
CA GLY A 78 -6.01 -13.62 -15.65
C GLY A 78 -6.77 -12.97 -16.79
N PHE A 79 -6.04 -12.14 -17.55
CA PHE A 79 -6.50 -11.48 -18.78
C PHE A 79 -7.39 -12.37 -19.65
#